data_AF-N2AF59-F1
#
_entry.id   AF-N2AF59-F1
#
_cell.length_a   1.000
_cell.length_b   1.000
_cell.length_c   1.000
_cell.angle_alpha   90.00
_cell.angle_beta   90.00
_cell.angle_gamma   90.00
#
_symmetry.space_group_name_H-M   'P 1'
#
loop_
_entity.id
_entity.type
_entity.pdbx_description
1 polymer ?
#
loop_
_entity_poly.entity_id
_entity_poly.type
_entity_poly.pdbx_seq_one_letter_code
_entity_poly.pdbx_strand_id
1 'polypeptide(L)' 'MISLQEQVVHKVSNLSEDNLQFLLEIIDRFMLTDTVKKGETVVSKRIGIAKGQKLYDDSYDFDEMNPEIARMFGVAE' A
#
# COMPACT_ATOMS: atom_id res chain seq x y z
N MET A 1 -24.95 26.45 -12.63
CA MET A 1 -23.73 25.66 -12.40
C MET A 1 -23.89 24.36 -13.14
N ILE A 2 -22.96 23.98 -14.01
CA ILE A 2 -22.98 22.67 -14.68
C ILE A 2 -22.43 21.65 -13.68
N SER A 3 -23.11 20.51 -13.54
CA SER A 3 -22.67 19.44 -12.65
C SER A 3 -21.33 18.87 -13.11
N LEU A 4 -20.53 18.33 -12.19
CA LEU A 4 -19.24 17.71 -12.54
C LEU A 4 -19.43 16.56 -13.54
N GLN A 5 -20.53 15.81 -13.42
CA GLN A 5 -20.89 14.71 -14.32
C GLN A 5 -21.10 15.20 -15.75
N GLU A 6 -21.86 16.30 -15.95
CA GLU A 6 -22.08 16.87 -17.28
C GLU A 6 -20.78 17.38 -17.92
N GLN A 7 -19.87 17.96 -17.12
CA GLN A 7 -18.57 18.40 -17.63
C GLN A 7 -17.69 17.23 -18.08
N VAL A 8 -17.72 16.11 -17.34
CA VAL A 8 -17.00 14.88 -17.69
C VAL A 8 -17.56 14.29 -18.98
N VAL A 9 -18.89 14.11 -19.07
CA VAL A 9 -19.56 13.58 -20.27
C VAL A 9 -19.19 14.42 -21.49
N HIS A 10 -19.34 15.75 -21.41
CA HIS A 10 -19.02 16.64 -22.53
C HIS A 10 -17.55 16.55 -22.98
N LYS A 11 -16.60 16.31 -22.07
CA LYS A 11 -15.19 16.15 -22.40
C LYS A 11 -14.90 14.81 -23.09
N VAL A 12 -15.56 13.73 -22.68
CA VAL A 12 -15.31 12.39 -23.25
C VAL A 12 -16.07 12.14 -24.55
N SER A 13 -17.24 12.77 -24.76
CA SER A 13 -18.07 12.56 -25.96
C SER A 13 -17.41 12.96 -27.27
N ASN A 14 -16.38 13.82 -27.23
CA ASN A 14 -15.69 14.31 -28.43
C ASN A 14 -14.33 13.62 -28.68
N LEU A 15 -14.01 12.56 -27.93
CA LEU A 15 -12.75 11.84 -28.06
C LEU A 15 -12.84 10.72 -29.11
N SER A 16 -11.71 10.43 -29.76
CA SER A 16 -11.58 9.25 -30.62
C SER A 16 -11.61 7.95 -29.80
N GLU A 17 -11.89 6.84 -30.47
CA GLU A 17 -11.95 5.51 -29.84
C GLU A 17 -10.64 5.15 -29.11
N ASP A 18 -9.48 5.43 -29.72
CA ASP A 18 -8.16 5.22 -29.07
C ASP A 18 -8.01 6.01 -27.76
N ASN A 19 -8.50 7.25 -27.73
CA ASN A 19 -8.43 8.11 -26.55
C ASN A 19 -9.41 7.68 -25.46
N LEU A 20 -10.56 7.16 -25.85
CA LEU A 20 -11.53 6.56 -24.92
C LEU A 20 -10.97 5.27 -24.31
N GLN A 21 -10.33 4.44 -25.13
CA GLN A 21 -9.68 3.21 -24.67
C GLN A 21 -8.53 3.51 -23.69
N PHE A 22 -7.71 4.51 -24.01
CA PHE A 22 -6.68 5.00 -23.09
C PHE A 22 -7.28 5.51 -21.77
N LEU A 23 -8.35 6.31 -21.81
CA LEU A 23 -9.02 6.79 -20.60
C LEU A 23 -9.58 5.66 -19.75
N LEU A 24 -10.21 4.66 -20.37
CA LEU A 24 -10.69 3.47 -19.67
C LEU A 24 -9.55 2.74 -18.95
N GLU A 25 -8.42 2.51 -19.62
CA GLU A 25 -7.24 1.88 -19.02
C GLU A 25 -6.73 2.66 -17.79
N ILE A 26 -6.69 3.99 -17.89
CA ILE A 26 -6.24 4.85 -16.79
C ILE A 26 -7.24 4.83 -15.62
N ILE A 27 -8.55 4.88 -15.89
CA ILE A 27 -9.58 4.79 -14.86
C ILE A 27 -9.50 3.45 -14.15
N ASP A 28 -9.41 2.34 -14.90
CA ASP A 28 -9.26 1.00 -14.34
C ASP A 28 -8.01 0.92 -13.48
N ARG A 29 -6.85 1.39 -13.97
CA ARG A 29 -5.61 1.42 -13.20
C ARG A 29 -5.74 2.24 -11.91
N PHE A 30 -6.37 3.41 -11.96
CA PHE A 30 -6.57 4.26 -10.78
C PHE A 30 -7.49 3.59 -9.77
N MET A 31 -8.62 3.03 -10.21
CA MET A 31 -9.59 2.36 -9.34
C MET A 31 -9.08 1.03 -8.77
N LEU A 32 -8.22 0.31 -9.51
CA LEU A 32 -7.58 -0.92 -9.03
C LEU A 32 -6.67 -0.68 -7.82
N THR A 33 -6.06 0.51 -7.68
CA THR A 33 -5.19 0.82 -6.54
C THR A 33 -5.91 0.83 -5.18
N ASP A 34 -7.23 1.00 -5.17
CA ASP A 34 -8.04 0.89 -3.93
C ASP A 34 -8.43 -0.57 -3.61
N THR A 35 -8.54 -1.44 -4.62
CA THR A 35 -8.86 -2.87 -4.40
C THR A 35 -7.67 -3.69 -3.89
N VAL A 36 -6.43 -3.27 -4.16
CA VAL A 36 -5.22 -3.98 -3.70
C VAL A 36 -4.91 -3.68 -2.21
N LYS A 37 -5.59 -2.72 -1.59
CA LYS A 37 -5.37 -2.36 -0.17
C LYS A 37 -6.19 -3.18 0.83
N LYS A 38 -6.57 -4.41 0.48
CA LYS A 38 -7.25 -5.31 1.43
C LYS A 38 -6.79 -6.76 1.29
N GLY A 39 -5.49 -6.99 1.28
CA GLY A 39 -4.99 -8.37 1.38
C GLY A 39 -3.52 -8.60 1.06
N GLU A 40 -2.86 -7.69 0.33
CA GLU A 40 -1.43 -7.84 0.10
C GLU A 40 -0.65 -7.16 1.23
N THR A 41 -0.18 -7.99 2.16
CA THR A 41 1.03 -7.67 2.91
C THR A 41 2.08 -7.28 1.90
N VAL A 42 2.35 -5.97 1.77
CA VAL A 42 3.47 -5.46 0.99
C VAL A 42 4.73 -6.03 1.63
N VAL A 43 5.20 -7.17 1.11
CA VAL A 43 6.49 -7.74 1.47
C VAL A 43 7.54 -6.86 0.82
N SER A 44 7.83 -5.72 1.45
CA SER A 44 8.93 -4.86 1.07
C SER A 44 10.21 -5.68 1.14
N LYS A 45 10.86 -5.91 -0.01
CA LYS A 45 12.18 -6.58 -0.07
C LYS A 45 13.28 -5.85 0.71
N ARG A 46 13.02 -4.62 1.14
CA ARG A 46 13.91 -3.82 1.99
C ARG A 46 13.49 -3.98 3.45
N ILE A 47 14.36 -4.62 4.23
CA ILE A 47 14.28 -4.67 5.69
C ILE A 47 14.22 -3.23 6.21
N GLY A 48 13.22 -2.92 7.06
CA GLY A 48 13.06 -1.61 7.69
C GLY A 48 12.03 -0.65 7.07
N ILE A 49 11.36 -1.02 5.96
CA ILE A 49 10.29 -0.21 5.35
C ILE A 49 8.90 -0.76 5.75
N ALA A 50 8.61 -0.71 7.05
CA ALA A 50 7.28 -1.01 7.58
C ALA A 50 6.82 0.13 8.51
N LYS A 51 7.10 1.37 8.09
CA LYS A 51 6.79 2.59 8.85
C LYS A 51 5.27 2.70 9.01
N GLY A 52 4.79 2.65 10.26
CA GLY A 52 3.38 2.79 10.61
C GLY A 52 2.56 1.50 10.58
N GLN A 53 3.18 0.34 10.34
CA GLN A 53 2.54 -0.97 10.50
C GLN A 53 2.85 -1.55 11.88
N LYS A 54 1.83 -2.12 12.56
CA LYS A 54 2.06 -2.92 13.76
C LYS A 54 2.61 -4.28 13.33
N LEU A 55 3.93 -4.47 13.47
CA LEU A 55 4.59 -5.74 13.14
C LEU A 55 4.55 -6.75 14.28
N TYR A 56 4.39 -6.27 15.51
CA TYR A 56 4.36 -7.06 16.72
C TYR A 56 3.05 -6.80 17.45
N ASP A 57 2.60 -7.79 18.23
CA ASP A 57 1.50 -7.60 19.15
C ASP A 57 1.92 -6.60 20.24
N ASP A 58 0.96 -5.84 20.76
CA ASP A 58 1.22 -4.90 21.85
C ASP A 58 1.68 -5.64 23.13
N SER A 59 1.39 -6.95 23.23
CA SER A 59 1.84 -7.82 24.32
C SER A 59 3.17 -8.53 24.05
N TYR A 60 3.86 -8.28 22.93
CA TYR A 60 5.14 -8.93 22.64
C TYR A 60 6.28 -8.30 23.45
N ASP A 61 6.94 -9.11 24.28
CA ASP A 61 8.08 -8.68 25.09
C ASP A 61 9.39 -8.87 24.30
N PHE A 62 10.00 -7.76 23.88
CA PHE A 62 11.27 -7.79 23.16
C PHE A 62 12.44 -8.23 24.05
N ASP A 63 12.32 -8.05 25.36
CA ASP A 63 13.42 -8.27 26.30
C ASP A 63 13.51 -9.72 26.78
N GLU A 64 12.50 -10.55 26.50
CA GLU A 64 12.44 -11.97 26.88
C GLU A 64 13.69 -12.73 26.42
N MET A 65 14.22 -12.40 25.23
CA MET A 65 15.38 -13.08 24.64
C MET A 65 16.72 -12.41 24.95
N ASN A 66 16.73 -11.27 25.63
CA ASN A 66 17.96 -10.59 26.00
C ASN A 66 18.94 -11.45 26.82
N PRO A 67 18.50 -12.31 27.77
CA PRO A 67 19.42 -13.17 28.52
C PRO A 67 20.17 -14.15 27.62
N GLU A 68 19.47 -14.74 26.65
CA GLU A 68 20.06 -15.70 25.72
C GLU A 68 21.01 -14.99 24.74
N ILE A 69 20.63 -13.81 24.25
CA ILE A 69 21.51 -12.95 23.43
C ILE A 69 22.75 -12.56 24.23
N ALA A 70 22.60 -12.12 25.47
CA ALA A 70 23.73 -11.74 26.33
C ALA A 70 24.69 -12.90 26.54
N ARG A 71 24.19 -14.13 26.69
CA ARG A 71 24.99 -15.36 26.76
C ARG A 71 25.72 -15.65 25.44
N MET A 72 25.05 -15.50 24.29
CA MET A 72 25.66 -15.70 22.97
C MET A 72 26.78 -14.70 22.66
N PHE A 73 26.65 -13.46 23.14
CA PHE A 73 27.62 -12.39 22.91
C PHE A 73 28.60 -12.17 24.08
N GLY A 74 28.58 -13.04 25.09
CA GLY A 74 29.51 -12.99 26.22
C GLY A 74 29.37 -11.75 27.11
N VAL A 75 28.20 -11.12 27.09
CA VAL A 75 27.88 -9.94 27.92
C VAL A 75 27.42 -10.36 29.31
N ALA A 76 26.89 -11.59 29.45
CA ALA A 76 26.53 -12.19 30.73
C ALA A 76 27.26 -13.52 30.90
N GLU A 77 28.16 -13.60 31.89
CA GLU A 77 28.65 -14.85 32.51
C GLU A 77 27.78 -15.24 33.69
#